data_AF-A0A3C2ALN2-F1
#
_entry.id   AF-A0A3C2ALN2-F1
#
_cell.length_a   1.000
_cell.length_b   1.000
_cell.length_c   1.000
_cell.angle_alpha   90.00
_cell.angle_beta   90.00
_cell.angle_gamma   90.00
#
_symmetry.space_group_name_H-M   'P 1'
#
loop_
_entity.id
_entity.type
_entity.pdbx_description
1 polymer ?
#
loop_
_entity_poly.entity_id
_entity_poly.type
_entity_poly.pdbx_seq_one_letter_code
_entity_poly.pdbx_strand_id
1 'polypeptide(L)' 'MRRLLQLRSTYFDLKVNNGNVEFVGRGYGHGVGLCQQGAMEMAESGYTYSQILGYYYKGVSLIQMISLQPEK' A
#
# COMPACT_ATOMS: atom_id res chain seq x y z
N MET A 1 -2.41 -15.75 10.59
CA MET A 1 -1.20 -16.42 10.04
C MET A 1 0.00 -15.48 9.91
N ARG A 2 -0.05 -14.39 9.11
CA ARG A 2 1.05 -13.41 8.99
C ARG A 2 1.62 -12.91 10.33
N ARG A 3 0.75 -12.43 11.24
CA ARG A 3 1.16 -11.88 12.55
C ARG A 3 1.83 -12.91 13.45
N LEU A 4 1.43 -14.19 13.34
CA LEU A 4 1.97 -15.27 14.16
C LEU A 4 3.37 -15.68 13.72
N LEU A 5 3.69 -15.52 12.43
CA LEU A 5 4.98 -15.89 11.83
C LEU A 5 5.84 -14.66 11.47
N GLN A 6 5.43 -13.45 11.90
CA GLN A 6 6.09 -12.17 11.62
C GLN A 6 6.44 -11.93 10.14
N LEU A 7 5.61 -12.44 9.22
CA LEU A 7 5.86 -12.34 7.79
C LEU A 7 5.61 -10.90 7.28
N ARG A 8 6.43 -10.48 6.32
CA ARG A 8 6.43 -9.11 5.75
C ARG A 8 5.13 -8.77 4.99
N SER A 9 4.51 -9.76 4.36
CA SER A 9 3.22 -9.63 3.66
C SER A 9 2.43 -10.94 3.75
N THR A 10 1.20 -10.96 3.24
CA THR A 10 0.43 -12.19 3.01
C THR A 10 0.70 -12.80 1.64
N TYR A 11 1.54 -12.16 0.82
CA TYR A 11 1.89 -12.60 -0.52
C TYR A 11 3.19 -13.41 -0.47
N PHE A 12 3.06 -14.70 -0.18
CA PHE A 12 4.18 -15.63 -0.12
C PHE A 12 3.78 -17.03 -0.59
N ASP A 13 4.75 -17.74 -1.15
CA ASP A 13 4.70 -19.16 -1.47
C ASP A 13 5.56 -19.95 -0.46
N LEU A 14 5.25 -21.24 -0.33
CA LEU A 14 6.00 -22.17 0.53
C LEU A 14 6.89 -23.07 -0.34
N LYS A 15 8.17 -23.17 0.01
CA LYS A 15 9.09 -24.17 -0.54
C LYS A 15 9.55 -25.10 0.57
N VAL A 16 9.40 -26.40 0.37
CA VAL A 16 9.85 -27.42 1.32
C VAL A 16 11.16 -28.01 0.81
N ASN A 17 12.23 -27.87 1.59
CA ASN A 17 13.56 -28.39 1.25
C ASN A 17 14.17 -29.10 2.47
N ASN A 18 14.48 -30.39 2.33
CA ASN A 18 15.19 -31.20 3.34
C ASN A 18 14.64 -31.05 4.77
N GLY A 19 13.32 -31.06 4.94
CA GLY A 19 12.65 -30.93 6.24
C GLY A 19 12.47 -29.49 6.75
N ASN A 20 12.97 -28.49 6.03
CA ASN A 20 12.73 -27.08 6.31
C ASN A 20 11.63 -26.51 5.41
N VAL A 21 10.88 -25.54 5.94
CA VAL A 21 9.88 -24.77 5.21
C VAL A 21 10.38 -23.34 5.01
N GLU A 22 10.60 -22.97 3.76
CA GLU A 22 11.02 -21.65 3.33
C GLU A 22 9.81 -20.84 2.83
N PHE A 23 9.64 -19.63 3.36
CA PHE A 23 8.60 -18.69 2.94
C PHE A 23 9.20 -17.71 1.93
N VAL A 24 8.78 -17.79 0.66
CA VAL A 24 9.28 -16.93 -0.41
C VAL A 24 8.16 -16.00 -0.85
N GLY A 25 8.26 -14.70 -0.54
CA GLY A 25 7.21 -13.73 -0.81
C GLY A 25 7.71 -12.40 -1.34
N ARG A 26 6.76 -11.52 -1.70
CA ARG A 26 7.02 -10.17 -2.22
C ARG A 26 6.17 -9.13 -1.51
N GLY A 27 6.62 -7.89 -1.58
CA GLY A 27 5.94 -6.74 -0.98
C GLY A 27 6.07 -6.68 0.55
N TYR A 28 5.69 -5.53 1.10
CA TYR A 28 5.68 -5.26 2.53
C TYR A 28 4.40 -4.50 2.88
N GLY A 29 3.66 -4.95 3.89
CA GLY A 29 2.38 -4.34 4.25
C GLY A 29 1.18 -5.18 3.81
N HIS A 30 -0.03 -4.63 3.93
CA HIS A 30 -1.28 -5.36 3.72
C HIS A 30 -1.79 -5.30 2.27
N GLY A 31 -1.11 -4.54 1.40
CA GLY A 31 -1.40 -4.52 -0.04
C GLY A 31 -2.70 -3.81 -0.44
N VAL A 32 -3.25 -2.92 0.41
CA VAL A 32 -4.49 -2.17 0.12
C VAL A 32 -4.20 -0.68 0.15
N GLY A 33 -4.77 0.06 -0.79
CA GLY A 33 -4.63 1.52 -0.88
C GLY A 33 -3.30 1.92 -1.50
N LEU A 34 -2.61 2.87 -0.86
CA LEU A 34 -1.41 3.50 -1.41
C LEU A 34 -0.14 2.70 -1.14
N CYS A 35 0.57 2.33 -2.21
CA CYS A 35 1.94 1.82 -2.13
C CYS A 35 2.90 3.00 -1.95
N GLN A 36 3.58 3.10 -0.80
CA GLN A 36 4.44 4.23 -0.47
C GLN A 36 5.63 4.37 -1.44
N GLN A 37 6.30 3.27 -1.78
CA GLN A 37 7.40 3.30 -2.76
C GLN A 37 6.90 3.72 -4.14
N GLY A 38 5.78 3.17 -4.60
CA GLY A 38 5.20 3.56 -5.89
C GLY A 38 4.75 5.02 -5.91
N ALA A 39 4.20 5.54 -4.80
CA ALA A 39 3.86 6.96 -4.69
C ALA A 39 5.10 7.88 -4.75
N MET A 40 6.22 7.45 -4.15
CA MET A 40 7.49 8.17 -4.21
C MET A 40 8.06 8.20 -5.63
N GLU A 41 8.08 7.06 -6.33
CA GLU A 41 8.51 6.98 -7.74
C GLU A 41 7.63 7.85 -8.66
N MET A 42 6.31 7.88 -8.41
CA MET A 42 5.41 8.79 -9.14
C MET A 42 5.74 10.26 -8.84
N ALA A 43 6.03 10.63 -7.60
CA ALA A 43 6.42 12.00 -7.28
C ALA A 43 7.74 12.39 -7.97
N GLU A 44 8.74 11.50 -7.96
CA GLU A 44 10.01 11.68 -8.69
C GLU A 44 9.81 11.81 -10.20
N SER A 45 8.79 11.13 -10.74
CA SER A 45 8.38 11.23 -12.14
C SER A 45 7.54 12.48 -12.47
N GLY A 46 7.36 13.39 -11.49
CA GLY A 46 6.67 14.67 -11.68
C GLY A 46 5.16 14.65 -11.48
N TYR A 47 4.58 13.55 -11.01
CA TYR A 47 3.15 13.52 -10.68
C TYR A 47 2.85 14.30 -9.40
N THR A 48 1.78 15.06 -9.43
CA THR A 48 1.29 15.79 -8.25
C THR A 48 0.62 14.84 -7.25
N TYR A 49 0.55 15.25 -5.97
CA TYR A 49 -0.10 14.46 -4.93
C TYR A 49 -1.56 14.07 -5.28
N SER A 50 -2.30 14.95 -5.97
CA SER A 50 -3.67 14.69 -6.37
C SER A 50 -3.76 13.60 -7.45
N GLN A 51 -2.83 13.58 -8.40
CA GLN A 51 -2.73 12.52 -9.40
C GLN A 51 -2.33 11.18 -8.78
N ILE A 52 -1.38 11.19 -7.84
CA ILE A 52 -0.97 9.99 -7.10
C ILE A 52 -2.15 9.42 -6.30
N LEU A 53 -2.87 10.25 -5.56
CA LEU A 53 -4.03 9.81 -4.79
C LEU A 53 -5.16 9.30 -5.72
N GLY A 54 -5.42 9.95 -6.85
CA GLY A 54 -6.39 9.48 -7.85
C GLY A 54 -5.98 8.19 -8.57
N TYR A 55 -4.69 7.86 -8.59
CA TYR A 55 -4.22 6.57 -9.07
C TYR A 55 -4.60 5.46 -8.10
N TYR A 56 -4.29 5.61 -6.81
CA TYR A 56 -4.51 4.59 -5.77
C TYR A 56 -5.96 4.50 -5.27
N TYR A 57 -6.70 5.62 -5.27
CA TYR A 57 -8.05 5.70 -4.75
C TYR A 57 -8.99 6.17 -5.86
N LYS A 58 -9.73 5.24 -6.46
CA LYS A 58 -10.68 5.56 -7.53
C LYS A 58 -11.96 6.17 -6.96
N GLY A 59 -12.49 7.18 -7.65
CA GLY A 59 -13.75 7.84 -7.27
C GLY A 59 -13.66 8.75 -6.04
N VAL A 60 -12.46 9.12 -5.59
CA VAL A 60 -12.30 10.07 -4.48
C VAL A 60 -12.17 11.49 -4.99
N SER A 61 -12.59 12.45 -4.16
CA SER A 61 -12.39 13.88 -4.40
C SER A 61 -11.59 14.48 -3.25
N LEU A 62 -10.64 15.35 -3.59
CA LEU A 62 -9.89 16.11 -2.60
C LEU A 62 -10.68 17.35 -2.23
N ILE A 63 -10.98 17.48 -0.94
CA ILE A 63 -11.70 18.61 -0.37
C ILE A 63 -10.83 19.28 0.68
N GLN A 64 -10.92 20.61 0.74
CA GLN A 64 -10.32 21.33 1.87
C GLN A 64 -11.17 21.07 3.11
N MET A 65 -10.52 20.76 4.24
CA MET A 65 -11.22 20.46 5.49
C MET A 65 -12.20 21.58 5.91
N ILE A 66 -11.90 22.84 5.56
CA ILE A 66 -12.75 23.99 5.88
C ILE A 66 -14.11 23.96 5.18
N SER A 67 -14.23 23.30 4.02
CA SER A 67 -15.50 23.19 3.29
C SER A 67 -16.49 22.21 3.93
N LEU A 68 -16.07 21.49 4.98
CA LEU A 68 -16.92 20.56 5.72
C LEU A 68 -17.46 21.15 7.02
N GLN A 69 -17.06 22.37 7.39
CA GLN A 69 -17.57 23.01 8.59
C GLN A 69 -18.94 23.63 8.31
N PRO A 70 -19.99 23.32 9.09
CA PRO A 70 -21.23 24.07 9.02
C PRO A 70 -20.94 25.53 9.38
N GLU A 71 -21.55 26.46 8.64
CA GLU A 71 -21.48 27.89 8.96
C GLU A 71 -21.91 28.11 10.41
N LYS A 72 -21.11 28.89 11.14
CA LYS A 72 -21.40 29.27 12.53
C LYS A 72 -22.71 30.03 12.65
#